data_AF-A0A1W9YQE5-F1
#
_entry.id   AF-A0A1W9YQE5-F1
#
_cell.length_a   1.000
_cell.length_b   1.000
_cell.length_c   1.000
_cell.angle_alpha   90.00
_cell.angle_beta   90.00
_cell.angle_gamma   90.00
#
_symmetry.space_group_name_H-M   'P 1'
#
loop_
_entity.id
_entity.type
_entity.pdbx_description
1 polymer ?
#
loop_
_entity_poly.entity_id
_entity_poly.type
_entity_poly.pdbx_seq_one_letter_code
_entity_poly.pdbx_strand_id
1 'polypeptide(L)'
;MRCPRRGAAYPRGVTAAGGSSDSHTEALLEALTRARITTDNHTFIRQLTDAVGITGYRTVDRHAKPYIIATRRNGSRDLYIHYGYTAGFGSEAEIVELLGDAVGRGPSSSMKGTWYVEHPSNRIQHGNSRRGDVRRAAQLCPCGLELSLTGVCASCD
;
A
#
# COMPACT_ATOMS: atom_id res chain seq x y z
N MET A 1 53.53 -25.45 34.83
CA MET A 1 52.66 -25.03 33.71
C MET A 1 51.38 -25.86 33.73
N ARG A 2 50.24 -25.29 34.13
CA ARG A 2 48.91 -25.91 33.98
C ARG A 2 47.85 -24.80 33.95
N CYS A 3 47.32 -24.52 32.75
CA CYS A 3 46.25 -23.54 32.55
C CYS A 3 44.91 -24.10 33.05
N PRO A 4 44.08 -23.32 33.77
CA PRO A 4 42.68 -23.68 33.95
C PRO A 4 41.87 -23.28 32.71
N ARG A 5 41.21 -24.27 32.08
CA ARG A 5 40.29 -24.06 30.96
C ARG A 5 39.03 -23.36 31.46
N ARG A 6 38.91 -22.06 31.18
CA ARG A 6 37.65 -21.30 31.26
C ARG A 6 36.63 -21.88 30.28
N GLY A 7 35.40 -21.98 30.77
CA GLY A 7 34.27 -22.54 30.05
C GLY A 7 33.77 -21.70 28.89
N ALA A 8 33.00 -22.39 28.05
CA ALA A 8 32.02 -21.78 27.15
C ALA A 8 30.81 -22.73 27.13
N ALA A 9 30.02 -22.69 28.20
CA ALA A 9 28.62 -23.10 28.12
C ALA A 9 27.90 -21.98 27.36
N TYR A 10 27.58 -22.21 26.09
CA TYR A 10 26.70 -21.32 25.35
C TYR A 10 25.29 -21.45 25.97
N PRO A 11 24.72 -20.35 26.51
CA PRO A 11 23.36 -20.39 26.99
C PRO A 11 22.37 -20.50 25.82
N ARG A 12 21.33 -21.27 26.07
CA ARG A 12 20.07 -21.34 25.33
C ARG A 12 19.53 -19.93 25.03
N GLY A 13 19.03 -19.75 23.82
CA GLY A 13 18.09 -18.69 23.43
C GLY A 13 17.67 -18.95 21.99
N VAL A 14 16.40 -18.97 21.58
CA VAL A 14 15.15 -18.57 22.21
C VAL A 14 14.04 -19.29 21.45
N THR A 15 13.14 -19.98 22.14
CA THR A 15 11.82 -20.32 21.59
C THR A 15 10.98 -19.04 21.61
N ALA A 16 10.85 -18.37 20.47
CA ALA A 16 9.98 -17.21 20.35
C ALA A 16 8.53 -17.67 20.15
N ALA A 17 7.79 -17.72 21.25
CA ALA A 17 6.33 -17.66 21.25
C ALA A 17 5.91 -16.21 20.89
N GLY A 18 5.89 -15.93 19.59
CA GLY A 18 5.39 -14.70 18.95
C GLY A 18 4.69 -15.03 17.62
N GLY A 19 3.93 -16.14 17.60
CA GLY A 19 3.80 -16.99 16.42
C GLY A 19 2.93 -16.54 15.25
N SER A 20 2.35 -15.33 15.25
CA SER A 20 1.41 -14.92 14.18
C SER A 20 1.74 -13.59 13.51
N SER A 21 2.13 -12.55 14.26
CA SER A 21 2.44 -11.25 13.63
C SER A 21 3.80 -11.25 12.94
N ASP A 22 4.80 -11.89 13.56
CA ASP A 22 6.14 -11.99 13.01
C ASP A 22 6.15 -12.92 11.79
N SER A 23 5.47 -14.07 11.88
CA SER A 23 5.34 -15.01 10.76
C SER A 23 4.57 -14.41 9.57
N HIS A 24 3.57 -13.58 9.83
CA HIS A 24 2.85 -12.87 8.76
C HIS A 24 3.72 -11.78 8.10
N THR A 25 4.54 -11.09 8.89
CA THR A 25 5.50 -10.09 8.39
C THR A 25 6.58 -10.75 7.53
N GLU A 26 7.12 -11.89 7.98
CA GLU A 26 8.09 -12.68 7.21
C GLU A 26 7.49 -13.19 5.90
N ALA A 27 6.27 -13.73 5.93
CA ALA A 27 5.56 -14.19 4.74
C ALA A 27 5.30 -13.06 3.73
N LEU A 28 4.95 -11.86 4.21
CA LEU A 28 4.81 -10.67 3.37
C LEU A 28 6.14 -10.30 2.71
N LEU A 29 7.21 -10.18 3.50
CA LEU A 29 8.55 -9.82 2.99
C LEU A 29 9.08 -10.83 1.97
N GLU A 30 8.86 -12.13 2.22
CA GLU A 30 9.19 -13.19 1.27
C GLU A 30 8.41 -13.01 -0.04
N ALA A 31 7.11 -12.76 0.04
CA ALA A 31 6.26 -12.57 -1.13
C ALA A 31 6.66 -11.32 -1.94
N LEU A 32 6.94 -10.20 -1.26
CA LEU A 32 7.41 -8.94 -1.86
C LEU A 32 8.74 -9.12 -2.59
N THR A 33 9.68 -9.83 -1.95
CA THR A 33 11.00 -10.13 -2.52
C THR A 33 10.87 -11.01 -3.76
N ARG A 34 10.06 -12.08 -3.68
CA ARG A 34 9.79 -12.99 -4.81
C ARG A 34 9.10 -12.26 -5.97
N ALA A 35 8.22 -11.30 -5.67
CA ALA A 35 7.56 -10.45 -6.67
C ALA A 35 8.42 -9.29 -7.17
N ARG A 36 9.67 -9.14 -6.68
CA ARG A 36 10.61 -8.07 -7.07
C ARG A 36 10.04 -6.67 -6.88
N ILE A 37 9.23 -6.48 -5.83
CA ILE A 37 8.66 -5.18 -5.47
C ILE A 37 9.75 -4.34 -4.79
N THR A 38 9.81 -3.05 -5.11
CA THR A 38 10.77 -2.11 -4.51
C THR A 38 10.55 -1.93 -3.02
N THR A 39 11.65 -1.78 -2.28
CA THR A 39 11.65 -1.50 -0.84
C THR A 39 10.85 -0.25 -0.48
N ASP A 40 10.83 0.77 -1.36
CA ASP A 40 10.01 1.98 -1.16
C ASP A 40 8.51 1.65 -1.05
N ASN A 41 8.06 0.62 -1.74
CA ASN A 41 6.67 0.17 -1.69
C ASN A 41 6.40 -0.77 -0.50
N HIS A 42 7.42 -1.33 0.15
CA HIS A 42 7.22 -2.32 1.23
C HIS A 42 6.49 -1.71 2.41
N THR A 43 6.86 -0.50 2.83
CA THR A 43 6.20 0.20 3.95
C THR A 43 4.73 0.47 3.63
N PHE A 44 4.44 0.96 2.42
CA PHE A 44 3.08 1.23 1.97
C PHE A 44 2.23 -0.04 1.90
N ILE A 45 2.77 -1.10 1.28
CA ILE A 45 2.06 -2.38 1.15
C ILE A 45 1.81 -3.00 2.51
N ARG A 46 2.77 -2.91 3.45
CA ARG A 46 2.58 -3.39 4.83
C ARG A 46 1.43 -2.66 5.52
N GLN A 47 1.41 -1.33 5.48
CA GLN A 47 0.31 -0.54 6.06
C GLN A 47 -1.03 -0.92 5.44
N LEU A 48 -1.07 -1.09 4.12
CA LEU A 48 -2.26 -1.53 3.39
C LEU A 48 -2.73 -2.91 3.86
N THR A 49 -1.85 -3.90 3.90
CA THR A 49 -2.20 -5.28 4.25
C THR A 49 -2.62 -5.42 5.71
N ASP A 50 -1.99 -4.64 6.59
CA ASP A 50 -2.34 -4.58 8.01
C ASP A 50 -3.73 -3.95 8.21
N ALA A 51 -4.03 -2.85 7.51
CA ALA A 51 -5.35 -2.20 7.57
C ALA A 51 -6.47 -3.09 7.01
N VAL A 52 -6.21 -3.81 5.92
CA VAL A 52 -7.18 -4.72 5.29
C VAL A 52 -7.41 -5.99 6.13
N GLY A 53 -6.40 -6.44 6.88
CA GLY A 53 -6.43 -7.70 7.62
C GLY A 53 -6.27 -8.92 6.70
N ILE A 54 -5.08 -9.06 6.11
CA ILE A 54 -4.72 -10.22 5.26
C ILE A 54 -4.43 -11.46 6.12
N THR A 55 -4.80 -12.64 5.62
CA THR A 55 -4.55 -13.94 6.27
C THR A 55 -3.48 -14.76 5.57
N GLY A 56 -3.22 -14.50 4.29
CA GLY A 56 -2.22 -15.23 3.54
C GLY A 56 -1.75 -14.50 2.29
N TYR A 57 -0.53 -14.82 1.86
CA TYR A 57 0.09 -14.31 0.65
C TYR A 57 0.46 -15.46 -0.26
N ARG A 58 0.15 -15.33 -1.54
CA ARG A 58 0.57 -16.26 -2.58
C ARG A 58 1.22 -15.50 -3.71
N THR A 59 2.51 -15.73 -3.92
CA THR A 59 3.19 -15.17 -5.09
C THR A 59 2.85 -15.98 -6.33
N VAL A 60 2.52 -15.28 -7.42
CA VAL A 60 2.32 -15.85 -8.75
C VAL A 60 3.43 -15.33 -9.65
N ASP A 61 4.30 -16.25 -10.07
CA ASP A 61 5.36 -15.95 -11.02
C ASP A 61 4.82 -16.08 -12.45
N ARG A 62 4.38 -14.96 -13.02
CA ARG A 62 3.88 -14.90 -14.39
C ARG A 62 4.89 -14.18 -15.29
N HIS A 63 5.80 -14.96 -15.87
CA HIS A 63 6.83 -14.50 -16.82
C HIS A 63 7.57 -13.23 -16.36
N ALA A 64 7.16 -12.08 -16.91
CA ALA A 64 7.81 -10.78 -16.71
C ALA A 64 7.09 -9.89 -15.67
N LYS A 65 5.94 -10.33 -15.15
CA LYS A 65 5.11 -9.54 -14.23
C LYS A 65 4.63 -10.42 -13.07
N PRO A 66 5.55 -10.82 -12.17
CA PRO A 66 5.14 -11.49 -10.95
C PRO A 66 4.24 -10.56 -10.13
N TYR A 67 3.28 -11.15 -9.44
CA TYR A 67 2.36 -10.43 -8.57
C TYR A 67 2.00 -11.30 -7.36
N ILE A 68 1.45 -10.68 -6.34
CA ILE A 68 1.05 -11.36 -5.10
C ILE A 68 -0.47 -11.35 -5.02
N ILE A 69 -1.06 -12.49 -4.70
CA ILE A 69 -2.45 -12.61 -4.30
C ILE A 69 -2.47 -12.58 -2.77
N ALA A 70 -3.15 -11.59 -2.20
CA ALA A 70 -3.33 -11.43 -0.77
C ALA A 70 -4.77 -11.78 -0.39
N THR A 71 -4.93 -12.84 0.40
CA THR A 71 -6.23 -13.35 0.82
C THR A 71 -6.71 -12.62 2.06
N ARG A 72 -7.94 -12.10 2.02
CA ARG A 72 -8.50 -11.27 3.10
C ARG A 72 -9.16 -12.14 4.16
N ARG A 73 -9.07 -11.74 5.44
CA ARG A 73 -9.74 -12.43 6.55
C ARG A 73 -11.26 -12.41 6.44
N ASN A 74 -11.80 -11.31 5.93
CA ASN A 74 -13.24 -11.05 5.87
C ASN A 74 -13.96 -11.84 4.76
N GLY A 75 -13.28 -12.71 4.02
CA GLY A 75 -13.85 -13.46 2.90
C GLY A 75 -14.24 -12.59 1.70
N SER A 76 -13.86 -11.31 1.71
CA SER A 76 -13.99 -10.44 0.54
C SER A 76 -12.99 -10.85 -0.53
N ARG A 77 -13.16 -10.31 -1.74
CA ARG A 77 -12.29 -10.59 -2.89
C ARG A 77 -10.81 -10.43 -2.53
N ASP A 78 -10.00 -11.38 -2.99
CA ASP A 78 -8.55 -11.32 -2.86
C ASP A 78 -7.99 -10.05 -3.52
N LEU A 79 -6.94 -9.50 -2.91
CA LEU A 79 -6.20 -8.38 -3.46
C LEU A 79 -5.05 -8.88 -4.33
N TYR A 80 -4.79 -8.14 -5.40
CA TYR A 80 -3.73 -8.43 -6.37
C TYR A 80 -2.70 -7.32 -6.29
N ILE A 81 -1.58 -7.60 -5.61
CA ILE A 81 -0.49 -6.65 -5.42
C ILE A 81 0.48 -6.84 -6.58
N HIS A 82 0.50 -5.87 -7.49
CA HIS A 82 1.46 -5.78 -8.58
C HIS A 82 2.61 -4.84 -8.19
N TYR A 83 3.63 -4.76 -9.05
CA TYR A 83 4.79 -3.89 -8.82
C TYR A 83 4.40 -2.44 -8.46
N GLY A 84 3.52 -1.82 -9.24
CA GLY A 84 3.18 -0.40 -9.14
C GLY A 84 1.74 -0.09 -8.72
N TYR A 85 0.91 -1.11 -8.48
CA TYR A 85 -0.47 -0.91 -8.05
C TYR A 85 -1.01 -2.16 -7.34
N THR A 86 -1.99 -1.98 -6.47
CA THR A 86 -2.79 -3.06 -5.88
C THR A 86 -4.23 -2.97 -6.39
N ALA A 87 -4.79 -4.06 -6.89
CA ALA A 87 -6.16 -4.13 -7.39
C ALA A 87 -7.01 -5.13 -6.60
N GLY A 88 -8.33 -5.03 -6.72
CA GLY A 88 -9.26 -6.00 -6.11
C GLY A 88 -10.19 -5.41 -5.04
N PHE A 89 -10.12 -4.09 -4.80
CA PHE A 89 -11.02 -3.40 -3.89
C PHE A 89 -12.45 -3.37 -4.45
N GLY A 90 -13.44 -3.48 -3.57
CA GLY A 90 -14.85 -3.51 -3.94
C GLY A 90 -15.42 -2.14 -4.24
N SER A 91 -14.88 -1.09 -3.62
CA SER A 91 -15.35 0.28 -3.80
C SER A 91 -14.23 1.30 -3.60
N GLU A 92 -14.47 2.53 -4.06
CA GLU A 92 -13.60 3.67 -3.76
C GLU A 92 -13.64 4.03 -2.27
N ALA A 93 -14.83 3.98 -1.66
CA ALA A 93 -15.03 4.33 -0.26
C ALA A 93 -14.19 3.45 0.67
N GLU A 94 -14.07 2.15 0.36
CA GLU A 94 -13.19 1.22 1.08
C GLU A 94 -11.73 1.68 1.03
N ILE A 95 -11.25 2.17 -0.12
CA ILE A 95 -9.88 2.65 -0.25
C ILE A 95 -9.67 3.92 0.60
N VAL A 96 -10.60 4.86 0.53
CA VAL A 96 -10.52 6.13 1.28
C VAL A 96 -10.59 5.88 2.78
N GLU A 97 -11.39 4.91 3.23
CA GLU A 97 -11.48 4.53 4.64
C GLU A 97 -10.17 3.89 5.14
N LEU A 98 -9.54 3.03 4.34
CA LEU A 98 -8.33 2.28 4.72
C LEU A 98 -7.04 3.11 4.61
N LEU A 99 -6.92 3.95 3.58
CA LEU A 99 -5.67 4.63 3.20
C LEU A 99 -5.77 6.15 3.19
N GLY A 100 -6.98 6.70 3.33
CA GLY A 100 -7.24 8.12 3.16
C GLY A 100 -7.33 8.57 1.70
N ASP A 101 -7.65 9.85 1.53
CA ASP A 101 -7.91 10.45 0.21
C ASP A 101 -6.64 10.77 -0.59
N ALA A 102 -5.47 10.75 0.07
CA ALA A 102 -4.20 11.17 -0.53
C ALA A 102 -3.60 10.18 -1.54
N VAL A 103 -4.16 8.96 -1.65
CA VAL A 103 -3.59 7.90 -2.50
C VAL A 103 -4.24 7.90 -3.88
N GLY A 104 -3.41 7.79 -4.93
CA GLY A 104 -3.87 7.63 -6.31
C GLY A 104 -4.72 6.36 -6.45
N ARG A 105 -5.96 6.51 -6.90
CA ARG A 105 -6.92 5.41 -7.04
C ARG A 105 -7.77 5.58 -8.28
N GLY A 106 -8.32 4.49 -8.78
CA GLY A 106 -9.23 4.54 -9.91
C GLY A 106 -9.98 3.25 -10.17
N PRO A 107 -10.98 3.29 -11.06
CA PRO A 107 -11.69 2.09 -11.48
C PRO A 107 -10.76 1.19 -12.30
N SER A 108 -10.72 -0.09 -11.95
CA SER A 108 -9.94 -1.09 -12.69
C SER A 108 -10.58 -1.36 -14.05
N SER A 109 -9.81 -1.17 -15.11
CA SER A 109 -10.23 -1.50 -16.48
C SER A 109 -10.19 -3.01 -16.76
N SER A 110 -9.32 -3.74 -16.07
CA SER A 110 -9.12 -5.19 -16.28
C SER A 110 -10.11 -6.04 -15.50
N MET A 111 -10.63 -5.54 -14.38
CA MET A 111 -11.59 -6.24 -13.53
C MET A 111 -12.79 -5.33 -13.29
N LYS A 112 -13.83 -5.49 -14.12
CA LYS A 112 -15.07 -4.70 -14.02
C LYS A 112 -15.63 -4.70 -12.60
N GLY A 113 -15.97 -3.52 -12.10
CA GLY A 113 -16.53 -3.33 -10.76
C GLY A 113 -15.51 -3.47 -9.63
N THR A 114 -14.21 -3.41 -9.92
CA THR A 114 -13.18 -3.32 -8.88
C THR A 114 -12.38 -2.03 -9.00
N TRP A 115 -11.74 -1.66 -7.90
CA TRP A 115 -10.87 -0.50 -7.81
C TRP A 115 -9.41 -0.93 -7.64
N TYR A 116 -8.51 -0.04 -8.06
CA TYR A 116 -7.08 -0.16 -7.83
C TYR A 116 -6.52 1.06 -7.13
N VAL A 117 -5.39 0.84 -6.46
CA VAL A 117 -4.61 1.81 -5.72
C VAL A 117 -3.20 1.82 -6.29
N GLU A 118 -2.66 2.99 -6.61
CA GLU A 118 -1.31 3.17 -7.12
C GLU A 118 -0.28 3.13 -5.98
N HIS A 119 0.86 2.47 -6.22
CA HIS A 119 1.98 2.46 -5.29
C HIS A 119 2.84 3.72 -5.45
N PRO A 120 3.49 4.21 -4.38
CA PRO A 120 4.28 5.43 -4.43
C PRO A 120 5.51 5.35 -5.36
N SER A 121 6.11 4.17 -5.53
CA SER A 121 7.26 3.95 -6.42
C SER A 121 6.89 3.00 -7.56
N ASN A 122 6.68 3.54 -8.77
CA ASN A 122 6.44 2.74 -9.98
C ASN A 122 7.61 2.96 -10.97
N ARG A 123 8.22 1.89 -11.51
CA ARG A 123 9.47 1.93 -12.31
C ARG A 123 9.29 2.54 -13.70
N ILE A 124 8.09 3.02 -13.99
CA ILE A 124 7.79 3.87 -15.14
C ILE A 124 7.82 5.31 -14.66
N GLN A 125 9.02 5.83 -14.39
CA GLN A 125 9.21 7.27 -14.34
C GLN A 125 9.28 7.78 -15.79
N HIS A 126 8.13 8.14 -16.32
CA HIS A 126 8.04 9.29 -17.23
C HIS A 126 6.77 10.06 -16.91
N GLY A 127 6.95 11.25 -16.33
CA GLY A 127 5.94 12.29 -16.31
C GLY A 127 5.17 12.43 -15.00
N ASN A 128 5.62 13.39 -14.19
CA ASN A 128 4.77 14.41 -13.59
C ASN A 128 3.49 13.94 -12.87
N SER A 129 3.56 13.92 -11.54
CA SER A 129 2.47 14.29 -10.63
C SER A 129 1.04 13.93 -11.08
N ARG A 130 0.53 12.81 -10.58
CA ARG A 130 -0.85 12.75 -10.12
C ARG A 130 -0.83 12.84 -8.59
N ARG A 131 -0.46 14.03 -8.09
CA ARG A 131 -1.19 14.57 -6.94
C ARG A 131 -2.65 14.38 -7.32
N GLY A 132 -3.42 13.69 -6.48
CA GLY A 132 -4.86 13.60 -6.65
C GLY A 132 -5.37 14.95 -7.09
N ASP A 133 -6.32 14.93 -8.02
CA ASP A 133 -7.13 16.08 -8.38
C ASP A 133 -7.81 16.58 -7.09
N VAL A 134 -7.06 17.31 -6.27
CA VAL A 134 -7.59 18.26 -5.31
C VAL A 134 -8.16 19.30 -6.24
N ARG A 135 -9.42 19.06 -6.63
CA ARG A 135 -10.29 20.11 -7.12
C ARG A 135 -10.05 21.25 -6.16
N ARG A 136 -9.35 22.29 -6.61
CA ARG A 136 -9.31 23.55 -5.89
C ARG A 136 -10.78 23.96 -5.90
N ALA A 137 -11.48 23.67 -4.81
CA ALA A 137 -12.79 24.22 -4.58
C ALA A 137 -12.59 25.72 -4.70
N ALA A 138 -13.06 26.28 -5.81
CA ALA A 138 -12.93 27.68 -6.05
C ALA A 138 -13.55 28.39 -4.85
N GLN A 139 -12.77 29.25 -4.22
CA GLN A 139 -13.21 29.95 -3.02
C GLN A 139 -14.46 30.74 -3.43
N LEU A 140 -15.59 30.49 -2.79
CA LEU A 140 -16.79 31.27 -3.03
C LEU A 140 -16.67 32.58 -2.24
N CYS A 141 -16.94 33.69 -2.90
CA CYS A 141 -17.12 34.97 -2.22
C CYS A 141 -18.38 34.88 -1.34
N PRO A 142 -18.46 35.57 -0.19
CA PRO A 142 -19.68 35.68 0.59
C PRO A 142 -20.93 36.16 -0.20
N CYS A 143 -20.76 36.76 -1.38
CA CYS A 143 -21.87 37.12 -2.28
C CYS A 143 -22.37 35.96 -3.16
N GLY A 144 -21.78 34.77 -3.08
CA GLY A 144 -22.19 33.56 -3.81
C GLY A 144 -21.52 33.38 -5.18
N LEU A 145 -20.63 34.28 -5.58
CA LEU A 145 -19.86 34.18 -6.84
C LEU A 145 -18.53 33.45 -6.63
N GLU A 146 -18.09 32.71 -7.65
CA GLU A 146 -16.80 32.03 -7.69
C GLU A 146 -15.66 33.06 -7.77
N LEU A 147 -14.72 33.03 -6.81
CA LEU A 147 -13.58 33.95 -6.81
C LEU A 147 -12.64 33.62 -7.97
N SER A 148 -12.22 34.67 -8.68
CA SER A 148 -11.13 34.56 -9.65
C SER A 148 -9.82 34.15 -8.96
N LEU A 149 -8.86 33.61 -9.72
CA LEU A 149 -7.53 33.20 -9.21
C LEU A 149 -6.75 34.30 -8.49
N THR A 150 -7.17 35.56 -8.64
CA THR A 150 -6.61 36.75 -7.99
C THR A 150 -7.20 37.03 -6.60
N GLY A 151 -8.23 36.29 -6.17
CA GLY A 151 -8.88 36.47 -4.86
C GLY A 151 -9.82 37.68 -4.75
N VAL A 152 -10.07 38.39 -5.86
CA VAL A 152 -10.98 39.54 -5.91
C VAL A 152 -12.26 39.16 -6.65
N CYS A 153 -13.41 39.49 -6.07
CA CYS A 153 -14.71 39.33 -6.70
C CYS A 153 -15.03 40.58 -7.52
N ALA A 154 -15.24 40.44 -8.83
CA ALA A 154 -15.57 41.57 -9.72
C ALA A 154 -16.89 42.28 -9.37
N SER A 155 -17.73 41.69 -8.51
CA SER A 155 -18.99 42.27 -8.06
C SER A 155 -18.92 42.91 -6.66
N CYS A 156 -17.80 42.75 -5.94
CA CYS A 156 -17.61 43.31 -4.59
C CYS A 156 -16.36 44.20 -4.49
N ASP A 157 -15.89 44.72 -5.63
CA ASP A 157 -14.88 45.78 -5.68
C ASP A 157 -15.43 47.08 -5.09
#